data_AF-A0A535CID4-F1
#
_entry.id   AF-A0A535CID4-F1
#
_cell.length_a   1.000
_cell.length_b   1.000
_cell.length_c   1.000
_cell.angle_alpha   90.00
_cell.angle_beta   90.00
_cell.angle_gamma   90.00
#
_symmetry.space_group_name_H-M   'P 1'
#
loop_
_entity.id
_entity.type
_entity.pdbx_description
1 polymer ?
#
loop_
_entity_poly.entity_id
_entity_poly.type
_entity_poly.pdbx_seq_one_letter_code
_entity_poly.pdbx_strand_id
1 'polypeptide(L)'
;MRSGDLDAFEEFFSTYKRPVYTTALAITRDPFLAEEILQDCFVKAYHARHRLRTDRSPLPWLHRVATNLCYSRIARRRVTIEPITSLISNLVADLTSRPDQVVESREIIEVLQRAIDALPPKQQSAIILYYLHGYSLAEAAEIAACNVGTMKSRVHYALKALRSRLPEEQRAPAGARVSISEL
;
A
#
# COMPACT_ATOMS: atom_id res chain seq x y z
N MET A 1 -12.90 -19.44 -10.99
CA MET A 1 -14.20 -19.28 -10.29
C MET A 1 -15.34 -19.41 -11.29
N ARG A 2 -16.14 -20.46 -11.20
CA ARG A 2 -17.40 -20.58 -11.96
C ARG A 2 -18.56 -20.16 -11.07
N SER A 3 -19.72 -19.82 -11.65
CA SER A 3 -20.92 -19.48 -10.87
C SER A 3 -21.36 -20.69 -10.03
N GLY A 4 -21.51 -20.49 -8.72
CA GLY A 4 -21.92 -21.52 -7.75
C GLY A 4 -20.89 -21.81 -6.66
N ASP A 5 -19.66 -21.32 -6.80
CA ASP A 5 -18.53 -21.67 -5.94
C ASP A 5 -18.26 -20.54 -4.94
N LEU A 6 -19.17 -20.35 -3.97
CA LEU A 6 -19.01 -19.38 -2.88
C LEU A 6 -17.72 -19.67 -2.09
N ASP A 7 -17.41 -20.95 -1.90
CA ASP A 7 -16.22 -21.44 -1.21
C ASP A 7 -14.93 -21.00 -1.93
N ALA A 8 -14.87 -21.15 -3.27
CA ALA A 8 -13.73 -20.66 -4.04
C ALA A 8 -13.56 -19.13 -3.97
N PHE A 9 -14.66 -18.38 -3.84
CA PHE A 9 -14.59 -16.93 -3.65
C PHE A 9 -14.16 -16.55 -2.23
N GLU A 10 -14.56 -17.33 -1.22
CA GLU A 10 -14.12 -17.16 0.16
C GLU A 10 -12.61 -17.40 0.31
N GLU A 11 -12.05 -18.40 -0.36
CA GLU A 11 -10.61 -18.65 -0.40
C GLU A 11 -9.87 -17.47 -1.05
N PHE A 12 -10.37 -16.97 -2.18
CA PHE A 12 -9.83 -15.79 -2.85
C PHE A 12 -9.91 -14.54 -1.96
N PHE A 13 -11.04 -14.31 -1.30
CA PHE A 13 -11.18 -13.22 -0.35
C PHE A 13 -10.15 -13.34 0.76
N SER A 14 -10.06 -14.50 1.40
CA SER A 14 -9.12 -14.75 2.48
C SER A 14 -7.66 -14.54 2.07
N THR A 15 -7.31 -14.93 0.85
CA THR A 15 -5.97 -14.77 0.28
C THR A 15 -5.61 -13.29 0.06
N TYR A 16 -6.53 -12.51 -0.52
CA TYR A 16 -6.21 -11.15 -0.99
C TYR A 16 -6.73 -10.04 -0.08
N LYS A 17 -7.55 -10.33 0.95
CA LYS A 17 -8.14 -9.29 1.80
C LYS A 17 -7.09 -8.43 2.49
N ARG A 18 -6.04 -9.05 3.05
CA ARG A 18 -5.00 -8.36 3.82
C ARG A 18 -4.24 -7.34 2.95
N PRO A 19 -3.61 -7.71 1.81
CA PRO A 19 -2.87 -6.74 1.01
C PRO A 19 -3.76 -5.64 0.42
N VAL A 20 -5.02 -5.94 0.07
CA VAL A 20 -5.98 -4.93 -0.42
C VAL A 20 -6.37 -3.96 0.69
N TYR A 21 -6.72 -4.47 1.87
CA TYR A 21 -7.05 -3.66 3.05
C TYR A 21 -5.87 -2.79 3.47
N THR A 22 -4.66 -3.37 3.57
CA THR A 22 -3.43 -2.64 3.90
C THR A 22 -3.21 -1.47 2.93
N THR A 23 -3.44 -1.68 1.64
CA THR A 23 -3.30 -0.60 0.64
C THR A 23 -4.36 0.47 0.84
N ALA A 24 -5.62 0.09 1.02
CA ALA A 24 -6.72 1.03 1.21
C ALA A 24 -6.51 1.86 2.48
N LEU A 25 -6.20 1.20 3.60
CA LEU A 25 -5.95 1.81 4.89
C LEU A 25 -4.80 2.80 4.84
N ALA A 26 -3.70 2.43 4.18
CA ALA A 26 -2.59 3.33 4.02
C ALA A 26 -3.02 4.60 3.27
N ILE A 27 -3.76 4.48 2.16
CA ILE A 27 -4.14 5.64 1.33
C ILE A 27 -5.22 6.51 2.00
N THR A 28 -6.22 5.91 2.66
CA THR A 28 -7.36 6.64 3.25
C THR A 28 -7.09 7.18 4.64
N ARG A 29 -6.24 6.48 5.41
CA ARG A 29 -6.01 6.68 6.85
C ARG A 29 -7.29 6.69 7.68
N ASP A 30 -8.29 5.95 7.22
CA ASP A 30 -9.57 5.80 7.88
C ASP A 30 -9.91 4.30 7.82
N PRO A 31 -9.88 3.59 8.96
CA PRO A 31 -10.20 2.16 9.03
C PRO A 31 -11.59 1.83 8.50
N PHE A 32 -12.58 2.69 8.75
CA PHE A 32 -13.94 2.49 8.25
C PHE A 32 -13.98 2.65 6.73
N LEU A 33 -13.34 3.69 6.20
CA LEU A 33 -13.27 3.89 4.76
C LEU A 33 -12.46 2.80 4.05
N ALA A 34 -11.42 2.29 4.70
CA ALA A 34 -10.62 1.18 4.18
C ALA A 34 -11.43 -0.11 4.07
N GLU A 35 -12.24 -0.40 5.09
CA GLU A 35 -13.17 -1.54 5.10
C GLU A 35 -14.24 -1.40 4.01
N GLU A 36 -14.83 -0.22 3.85
CA GLU A 36 -15.78 0.04 2.76
C GLU A 36 -15.15 -0.16 1.38
N ILE A 37 -13.90 0.30 1.19
CA ILE A 37 -13.17 0.13 -0.07
C ILE A 37 -12.83 -1.33 -0.32
N LEU A 38 -12.44 -2.07 0.72
CA LEU A 38 -12.20 -3.50 0.65
C LEU A 38 -13.45 -4.22 0.13
N GLN A 39 -14.60 -3.96 0.76
CA GLN A 39 -15.87 -4.56 0.38
C GLN A 39 -16.25 -4.20 -1.06
N ASP A 40 -16.22 -2.93 -1.44
CA ASP A 40 -16.49 -2.46 -2.81
C ASP A 40 -15.54 -3.11 -3.84
N CYS A 41 -14.27 -3.29 -3.47
CA CYS A 41 -13.26 -3.92 -4.32
C CYS A 41 -13.61 -5.39 -4.58
N PHE A 42 -13.96 -6.15 -3.54
CA PHE A 42 -14.31 -7.56 -3.66
C PHE A 42 -15.68 -7.78 -4.31
N VAL A 43 -16.66 -6.88 -4.13
CA VAL A 43 -17.91 -6.90 -4.91
C VAL A 43 -17.61 -6.73 -6.40
N LYS A 44 -16.75 -5.78 -6.76
CA LYS A 44 -16.30 -5.62 -8.16
C LYS A 44 -15.54 -6.85 -8.66
N ALA A 45 -14.69 -7.45 -7.83
CA ALA A 45 -13.96 -8.68 -8.16
C ALA A 45 -14.92 -9.84 -8.44
N TYR A 46 -15.95 -10.00 -7.61
CA TYR A 46 -16.97 -11.02 -7.79
C TYR A 46 -17.71 -10.83 -9.12
N HIS A 47 -18.11 -9.61 -9.48
CA HIS A 47 -18.75 -9.35 -10.77
C HIS A 47 -17.79 -9.54 -11.96
N ALA A 48 -16.49 -9.28 -11.77
CA ALA A 48 -15.46 -9.46 -12.79
C ALA A 48 -14.85 -10.88 -12.83
N ARG A 49 -15.28 -11.82 -11.97
CA ARG A 49 -14.63 -13.12 -11.74
C ARG A 49 -14.40 -13.96 -12.99
N HIS A 50 -15.29 -13.86 -13.98
CA HIS A 50 -15.18 -14.58 -15.26
C HIS A 50 -14.08 -14.04 -16.19
N ARG A 51 -13.61 -12.81 -15.93
CA ARG A 51 -12.55 -12.14 -16.68
C ARG A 51 -11.21 -12.18 -15.96
N LEU A 52 -11.19 -12.61 -14.69
CA LEU A 52 -9.96 -12.80 -13.95
C LEU A 52 -9.24 -14.02 -14.53
N ARG A 53 -8.09 -13.73 -15.14
CA ARG A 53 -7.19 -14.72 -15.70
C ARG A 53 -6.64 -15.61 -14.59
N THR A 54 -6.64 -16.93 -14.80
CA THR A 54 -6.09 -17.89 -13.84
C THR A 54 -4.57 -18.06 -13.95
N ASP A 55 -3.97 -17.60 -15.06
CA ASP A 55 -2.52 -17.73 -15.32
C ASP A 55 -1.68 -16.56 -14.76
N ARG A 56 -2.32 -15.58 -14.12
CA ARG A 56 -1.64 -14.42 -13.52
C ARG A 56 -2.28 -14.06 -12.19
N SER A 57 -1.47 -13.50 -11.30
CA SER A 57 -1.99 -13.00 -10.02
C SER A 57 -3.07 -11.92 -10.25
N PRO A 58 -4.22 -11.99 -9.56
CA PRO A 58 -5.25 -10.97 -9.59
C PRO A 58 -4.88 -9.74 -8.74
N LEU A 59 -3.84 -9.84 -7.91
CA LEU A 59 -3.48 -8.83 -6.93
C LEU A 59 -3.19 -7.44 -7.54
N PRO A 60 -2.46 -7.30 -8.68
CA PRO A 60 -2.28 -6.00 -9.31
C PRO A 60 -3.60 -5.34 -9.74
N TRP A 61 -4.55 -6.14 -10.24
CA TRP A 61 -5.87 -5.65 -10.60
C TRP A 61 -6.67 -5.21 -9.37
N LEU A 62 -6.61 -5.97 -8.28
CA LEU A 62 -7.24 -5.60 -7.01
C LEU A 62 -6.67 -4.29 -6.45
N HIS A 63 -5.35 -4.13 -6.44
CA HIS A 63 -4.73 -2.86 -6.02
C HIS A 63 -5.15 -1.69 -6.91
N ARG A 64 -5.31 -1.90 -8.21
CA ARG A 64 -5.78 -0.86 -9.13
C ARG A 64 -7.21 -0.44 -8.79
N VAL A 65 -8.09 -1.39 -8.56
CA VAL A 65 -9.48 -1.13 -8.17
C VAL A 65 -9.51 -0.39 -6.82
N ALA A 66 -8.79 -0.88 -5.81
CA ALA A 66 -8.73 -0.28 -4.49
C ALA A 66 -8.15 1.14 -4.51
N THR A 67 -7.04 1.36 -5.22
CA THR A 67 -6.39 2.69 -5.35
C THR A 67 -7.33 3.70 -5.99
N ASN A 68 -8.05 3.31 -7.04
CA ASN A 68 -9.02 4.17 -7.70
C ASN A 68 -10.21 4.51 -6.79
N LEU A 69 -10.72 3.53 -6.04
CA LEU A 69 -11.77 3.75 -5.03
C LEU A 69 -11.30 4.73 -3.94
N CYS A 70 -10.07 4.58 -3.44
CA CYS A 70 -9.47 5.49 -2.46
C CYS A 70 -9.48 6.93 -2.97
N TYR A 71 -8.91 7.19 -4.16
CA TYR A 71 -8.86 8.54 -4.72
C TYR A 71 -10.25 9.12 -4.95
N SER A 72 -11.19 8.30 -5.40
CA SER A 72 -12.57 8.73 -5.66
C SER A 72 -13.32 9.10 -4.38
N ARG A 73 -13.04 8.40 -3.26
CA ARG A 73 -13.64 8.66 -1.95
C ARG A 73 -12.99 9.88 -1.27
N ILE A 74 -11.67 9.97 -1.30
CA ILE A 74 -10.90 11.10 -0.72
C ILE A 74 -11.26 12.42 -1.42
N ALA A 75 -11.31 12.42 -2.76
CA ALA A 75 -11.65 13.62 -3.52
C ALA A 75 -13.06 14.15 -3.20
N ARG A 76 -14.01 13.25 -2.88
CA ARG A 76 -15.37 13.61 -2.47
C ARG A 76 -15.47 14.10 -1.03
N ARG A 77 -14.57 13.68 -0.14
CA ARG A 77 -14.70 13.91 1.30
C ARG A 77 -14.20 15.28 1.80
N ARG A 78 -13.22 15.95 1.16
CA ARG A 78 -12.61 17.20 1.71
C ARG A 78 -12.33 17.13 3.23
N VAL A 79 -11.94 15.97 3.79
CA VAL A 79 -11.77 15.78 5.25
C VAL A 79 -10.28 15.79 5.65
N THR A 80 -10.00 16.48 6.77
CA THR A 80 -8.75 16.46 7.54
C THR A 80 -8.43 15.04 7.99
N ILE A 81 -7.29 14.52 7.57
CA ILE A 81 -6.92 13.11 7.70
C ILE A 81 -6.18 12.89 9.04
N GLU A 82 -6.65 11.96 9.87
CA GLU A 82 -5.95 11.54 11.10
C GLU A 82 -4.80 10.55 10.79
N PRO A 83 -3.74 10.48 11.63
CA PRO A 83 -2.63 9.55 11.42
C PRO A 83 -3.01 8.09 11.78
N ILE A 84 -2.47 7.10 11.07
CA ILE A 84 -2.62 5.68 11.40
C ILE A 84 -1.28 5.11 11.86
N THR A 85 -1.19 4.80 13.15
CA THR A 85 0.02 4.28 13.82
C THR A 85 0.25 2.77 13.64
N SER A 86 -0.72 1.99 13.14
CA SER A 86 -0.76 0.53 13.31
C SER A 86 -0.35 -0.33 12.11
N LEU A 87 -0.13 0.24 10.92
CA LEU A 87 0.01 -0.55 9.69
C LEU A 87 1.42 -1.07 9.39
N ILE A 88 2.46 -0.25 9.57
CA ILE A 88 3.87 -0.64 9.37
C ILE A 88 4.40 -1.43 10.56
N SER A 89 3.89 -1.18 11.78
CA SER A 89 4.26 -1.94 12.99
C SER A 89 4.01 -3.44 12.84
N ASN A 90 2.86 -3.83 12.26
CA ASN A 90 2.54 -5.24 11.99
C ASN A 90 3.36 -5.87 10.85
N LEU A 91 3.94 -5.08 9.95
CA LEU A 91 4.74 -5.58 8.82
C LEU A 91 6.21 -5.75 9.18
N VAL A 92 6.75 -4.90 10.06
CA VAL A 92 8.13 -5.03 10.54
C VAL A 92 8.26 -6.02 11.71
N ALA A 93 7.17 -6.27 12.43
CA ALA A 93 7.10 -7.41 13.36
C ALA A 93 7.36 -8.76 12.65
N ASP A 94 6.96 -8.90 11.38
CA ASP A 94 7.27 -10.09 10.56
C ASP A 94 8.73 -10.10 10.04
N LEU A 95 9.46 -8.97 10.09
CA LEU A 95 10.83 -8.81 9.57
C LEU A 95 11.92 -8.81 10.65
N THR A 96 11.58 -8.82 11.94
CA THR A 96 12.55 -8.63 13.03
C THR A 96 12.54 -9.78 14.04
N SER A 97 13.64 -10.55 14.13
CA SER A 97 13.75 -11.73 14.99
C SER A 97 14.43 -11.49 16.36
N ARG A 98 14.68 -10.24 16.80
CA ARG A 98 15.39 -9.96 18.07
C ARG A 98 14.79 -8.80 18.89
N PRO A 99 14.58 -8.94 20.22
CA PRO A 99 13.82 -7.99 21.04
C PRO A 99 14.43 -6.58 21.17
N ASP A 100 15.76 -6.52 21.16
CA ASP A 100 16.61 -5.34 21.26
C ASP A 100 16.58 -4.48 19.99
N GLN A 101 16.57 -5.12 18.81
CA GLN A 101 16.37 -4.42 17.53
C GLN A 101 14.92 -4.02 17.30
N VAL A 102 13.95 -4.70 17.93
CA VAL A 102 12.51 -4.40 17.80
C VAL A 102 12.15 -3.05 18.42
N VAL A 103 12.78 -2.64 19.52
CA VAL A 103 12.47 -1.35 20.18
C VAL A 103 12.97 -0.16 19.36
N GLU A 104 14.23 -0.22 18.91
CA GLU A 104 14.81 0.80 18.01
C GLU A 104 14.09 0.83 16.65
N SER A 105 13.70 -0.34 16.14
CA SER A 105 12.88 -0.45 14.93
C SER A 105 11.50 0.16 15.12
N ARG A 106 10.82 -0.02 16.26
CA ARG A 106 9.48 0.53 16.53
C ARG A 106 9.45 2.05 16.48
N GLU A 107 10.42 2.72 17.08
CA GLU A 107 10.49 4.18 17.01
C GLU A 107 10.72 4.67 15.57
N ILE A 108 11.63 4.04 14.84
CA ILE A 108 11.90 4.35 13.43
C ILE A 108 10.66 4.08 12.55
N ILE A 109 9.96 2.97 12.80
CA ILE A 109 8.71 2.60 12.13
C ILE A 109 7.64 3.65 12.38
N GLU A 110 7.44 4.08 13.62
CA GLU A 110 6.44 5.10 13.95
C GLU A 110 6.77 6.44 13.32
N VAL A 111 8.04 6.83 13.26
CA VAL A 111 8.49 8.03 12.55
C VAL A 111 8.25 7.90 11.05
N LEU A 112 8.61 6.77 10.44
CA LEU A 112 8.40 6.51 9.01
C LEU A 112 6.91 6.46 8.66
N GLN A 113 6.09 5.83 9.50
CA GLN A 113 4.65 5.77 9.39
C GLN A 113 4.05 7.17 9.41
N ARG A 114 4.37 7.98 10.42
CA ARG A 114 3.91 9.38 10.49
C ARG A 114 4.38 10.21 9.30
N ALA A 115 5.59 9.96 8.80
CA ALA A 115 6.12 10.66 7.65
C ALA A 115 5.40 10.28 6.35
N ILE A 116 5.09 8.99 6.15
CA ILE A 116 4.25 8.49 5.03
C ILE A 116 2.82 9.02 5.17
N ASP A 117 2.32 9.11 6.40
CA ASP A 117 1.03 9.70 6.74
C ASP A 117 1.01 11.23 6.63
N ALA A 118 2.14 11.88 6.36
CA ALA A 118 2.14 13.31 6.02
C ALA A 118 2.14 13.53 4.50
N LEU A 119 2.27 12.48 3.69
CA LEU A 119 2.35 12.62 2.23
C LEU A 119 0.97 12.88 1.61
N PRO A 120 0.92 13.61 0.48
CA PRO A 120 -0.26 13.64 -0.36
C PRO A 120 -0.66 12.23 -0.82
N PRO A 121 -1.97 11.92 -0.97
CA PRO A 121 -2.44 10.55 -1.28
C PRO A 121 -1.76 9.90 -2.48
N LYS A 122 -1.51 10.68 -3.55
CA LYS A 122 -0.85 10.20 -4.77
C LYS A 122 0.63 9.84 -4.57
N GLN A 123 1.33 10.53 -3.67
CA GLN A 123 2.72 10.24 -3.32
C GLN A 123 2.80 9.03 -2.38
N GLN A 124 1.85 8.92 -1.46
CA GLN A 124 1.73 7.78 -0.57
C GLN A 124 1.51 6.47 -1.34
N SER A 125 0.53 6.43 -2.26
CA SER A 125 0.30 5.25 -3.09
C SER A 125 1.52 4.88 -3.93
N ALA A 126 2.31 5.85 -4.38
CA ALA A 126 3.54 5.58 -5.12
C ALA A 126 4.58 4.84 -4.25
N ILE A 127 4.76 5.25 -2.99
CA ILE A 127 5.65 4.55 -2.05
C ILE A 127 5.11 3.18 -1.69
N ILE A 128 3.80 3.06 -1.42
CA ILE A 128 3.17 1.78 -1.10
C ILE A 128 3.33 0.79 -2.25
N LEU A 129 2.98 1.17 -3.48
CA LEU A 129 3.06 0.27 -4.63
C LEU A 129 4.51 -0.13 -4.93
N TYR A 130 5.45 0.83 -4.90
CA TYR A 130 6.84 0.57 -5.30
C TYR A 130 7.67 -0.10 -4.20
N TYR A 131 7.65 0.44 -2.97
CA TYR A 131 8.50 -0.05 -1.88
C TYR A 131 7.84 -1.12 -1.02
N LEU A 132 6.51 -1.06 -0.82
CA LEU A 132 5.81 -2.02 0.03
C LEU A 132 5.44 -3.29 -0.73
N HIS A 133 4.86 -3.11 -1.93
CA HIS A 133 4.40 -4.22 -2.75
C HIS A 133 5.40 -4.66 -3.82
N GLY A 134 6.54 -3.97 -3.94
CA GLY A 134 7.63 -4.34 -4.85
C GLY A 134 7.34 -4.17 -6.35
N TYR A 135 6.27 -3.44 -6.72
CA TYR A 135 5.97 -3.21 -8.13
C TYR A 135 7.03 -2.33 -8.79
N SER A 136 7.39 -2.65 -10.04
CA SER A 136 8.21 -1.76 -10.86
C SER A 136 7.52 -0.41 -11.08
N LEU A 137 8.28 0.63 -11.46
CA LEU A 137 7.71 1.94 -11.78
C LEU A 137 6.64 1.86 -12.88
N ALA A 138 6.78 0.93 -13.82
CA ALA A 138 5.83 0.72 -14.91
C ALA A 138 4.52 0.09 -14.39
N GLU A 139 4.62 -0.99 -13.61
CA GLU A 139 3.46 -1.68 -13.02
C GLU A 139 2.73 -0.77 -12.03
N ALA A 140 3.46 -0.07 -11.17
CA ALA A 140 2.89 0.88 -10.23
C ALA A 140 2.15 2.02 -10.97
N ALA A 141 2.71 2.51 -12.08
CA ALA A 141 2.05 3.53 -12.90
C ALA A 141 0.75 3.02 -13.53
N GLU A 142 0.73 1.78 -14.02
CA GLU A 142 -0.46 1.13 -14.54
C GLU A 142 -1.54 0.97 -13.46
N ILE A 143 -1.15 0.51 -12.27
CA ILE A 143 -2.03 0.34 -11.11
C ILE A 143 -2.63 1.68 -10.67
N ALA A 144 -1.80 2.73 -10.60
CA ALA A 144 -2.22 4.07 -10.19
C ALA A 144 -2.84 4.91 -11.33
N ALA A 145 -3.06 4.30 -12.50
CA ALA A 145 -3.61 4.93 -13.70
C ALA A 145 -2.92 6.27 -14.06
N CYS A 146 -1.59 6.27 -14.08
CA CYS A 146 -0.78 7.42 -14.47
C CYS A 146 0.37 7.01 -15.41
N ASN A 147 1.08 7.98 -15.99
CA ASN A 147 2.27 7.66 -16.80
C ASN A 147 3.49 7.39 -15.91
N VAL A 148 4.47 6.63 -16.43
CA VAL A 148 5.69 6.23 -15.70
C VAL A 148 6.49 7.44 -15.22
N GLY A 149 6.56 8.51 -16.00
CA GLY A 149 7.21 9.77 -15.60
C GLY A 149 6.56 10.40 -14.35
N THR A 150 5.23 10.39 -14.28
CA THR A 150 4.45 10.87 -13.14
C THR A 150 4.68 9.98 -11.92
N MET A 151 4.73 8.65 -12.11
CA MET A 151 5.04 7.73 -11.01
C MET A 151 6.45 7.97 -10.47
N LYS A 152 7.45 8.09 -11.35
CA LYS A 152 8.84 8.42 -10.98
C LYS A 152 8.91 9.73 -10.18
N SER A 153 8.23 10.78 -10.64
CA SER A 153 8.17 12.06 -9.91
C SER A 153 7.47 11.93 -8.56
N ARG A 154 6.37 11.17 -8.46
CA ARG A 154 5.67 10.92 -7.19
C ARG A 154 6.58 10.21 -6.18
N VAL A 155 7.29 9.16 -6.60
CA VAL A 155 8.28 8.46 -5.76
C VAL A 155 9.40 9.42 -5.34
N HIS A 156 9.94 10.21 -6.27
CA HIS A 156 11.01 11.16 -5.98
C HIS A 156 10.60 12.19 -4.93
N TYR A 157 9.45 12.85 -5.11
CA TYR A 157 8.98 13.86 -4.16
C TYR A 157 8.55 13.26 -2.82
N ALA A 158 7.99 12.05 -2.83
CA ALA A 158 7.69 11.31 -1.60
C ALA A 158 8.97 11.06 -0.80
N LEU A 159 10.02 10.51 -1.42
CA LEU A 159 11.31 10.26 -0.75
C LEU A 159 11.95 11.55 -0.23
N LYS A 160 11.88 12.64 -1.01
CA LYS A 160 12.38 13.95 -0.58
C LYS A 160 11.64 14.43 0.68
N ALA A 161 10.31 14.28 0.70
CA ALA A 161 9.46 14.64 1.83
C ALA A 161 9.64 13.74 3.06
N LEU A 162 9.96 12.45 2.86
CA LEU A 162 10.30 11.52 3.96
C LEU A 162 11.67 11.88 4.56
N ARG A 163 12.69 12.12 3.74
CA ARG A 163 14.03 12.50 4.20
C ARG A 163 14.05 13.79 5.03
N SER A 164 13.22 14.77 4.67
CA SER A 164 13.13 16.01 5.45
C SER A 164 12.49 15.83 6.83
N ARG A 165 11.72 14.75 7.02
CA ARG A 165 10.98 14.44 8.26
C ARG A 165 11.70 13.43 9.17
N LEU A 166 12.72 12.75 8.66
CA LEU A 166 13.58 11.89 9.46
C LEU A 166 14.61 12.74 10.25
N PRO A 167 14.87 12.42 11.53
CA PRO A 167 15.95 12.99 12.33
C PRO A 167 17.30 12.93 11.59
N GLU A 168 18.18 13.91 11.80
CA GLU A 168 19.46 14.01 11.09
C GLU A 168 20.33 12.76 11.22
N GLU A 169 20.32 12.12 12.40
CA GLU A 169 21.04 10.88 12.71
C GLU A 169 20.57 9.68 11.86
N GLN A 170 19.36 9.74 11.29
CA GLN A 170 18.74 8.69 10.48
C GLN A 170 18.68 9.05 8.99
N ARG A 171 19.18 10.24 8.60
CA ARG A 171 19.34 10.63 7.19
C ARG A 171 20.56 9.91 6.60
N ALA A 172 20.43 8.62 6.34
CA ALA A 172 21.50 7.87 5.66
C ALA A 172 21.87 8.55 4.31
N PRO A 173 23.17 8.66 3.98
CA PRO A 173 23.60 9.20 2.69
C PRO A 173 23.01 8.35 1.56
N ALA A 174 22.65 9.02 0.47
CA ALA A 174 22.01 8.40 -0.69
C ALA A 174 22.87 7.27 -1.28
N GLY A 175 22.64 6.02 -0.85
CA GLY A 175 23.44 4.88 -1.29
C GLY A 175 23.16 3.53 -0.64
N ALA A 176 22.44 3.46 0.49
CA ALA A 176 22.08 2.17 1.08
C ALA A 176 20.96 1.50 0.27
N ARG A 177 21.36 0.69 -0.71
CA ARG A 177 20.51 -0.33 -1.33
C ARG A 177 19.92 -1.19 -0.23
N VAL A 178 18.62 -1.12 -0.02
CA VAL A 178 17.89 -2.25 0.57
C VAL A 178 17.85 -3.30 -0.53
N SER A 179 18.87 -4.15 -0.57
CA SER A 179 18.86 -5.37 -1.37
C SER A 179 17.84 -6.32 -0.73
N ILE A 180 16.61 -6.30 -1.24
CA ILE A 180 15.66 -7.42 -1.04
C ILE A 180 15.93 -8.41 -2.17
N SER A 181 17.11 -9.03 -2.13
CA SER A 181 17.53 -10.06 -3.08
C SER A 181 18.31 -11.13 -2.33
N GLU A 182 17.65 -11.80 -1.38
CA GLU A 182 18.06 -13.09 -0.80
C GLU A 182 17.06 -13.48 0.31
N LEU A 183 15.85 -13.84 -0.10
CA LEU A 183 14.96 -14.86 0.49
C LEU A 183 14.03 -15.35 -0.63
#